data_AF-A0A7C7N0H3-F1
#
_entry.id   AF-A0A7C7N0H3-F1
#
_cell.length_a   1.000
_cell.length_b   1.000
_cell.length_c   1.000
_cell.angle_alpha   90.00
_cell.angle_beta   90.00
_cell.angle_gamma   90.00
#
_symmetry.space_group_name_H-M   'P 1'
#
loop_
_entity.id
_entity.type
_entity.pdbx_description
1 polymer ?
#
loop_
_entity_poly.entity_id
_entity_poly.type
_entity_poly.pdbx_seq_one_letter_code
_entity_poly.pdbx_strand_id
1 'polypeptide(L)' 'MFRGREMSRLDLGDIVMEKVVERLKDIAEIEKQNPLEGRRMSLIFAAI' A
#
# COMPACT_ATOMS: atom_id res chain seq x y z
N MET A 1 1.39 -8.13 2.14
CA MET A 1 0.48 -9.27 2.36
C MET A 1 0.42 -9.53 3.84
N PHE A 2 -0.77 -9.57 4.43
CA PHE A 2 -0.97 -9.75 5.86
C PHE A 2 -0.99 -11.23 6.22
N ARG A 3 -0.36 -11.58 7.35
CA ARG A 3 -0.21 -12.95 7.84
C ARG A 3 -0.73 -13.08 9.27
N GLY A 4 -1.62 -14.06 9.49
CA GLY A 4 -2.13 -14.41 10.82
C GLY A 4 -2.69 -13.20 11.56
N ARG A 5 -2.08 -12.86 12.71
CA ARG A 5 -2.50 -11.73 13.56
C ARG A 5 -2.34 -10.35 12.92
N GLU A 6 -1.58 -10.24 11.83
CA GLU A 6 -1.48 -8.98 11.09
C GLU A 6 -2.81 -8.58 10.44
N MET A 7 -3.72 -9.54 10.17
CA MET A 7 -5.06 -9.25 9.62
C MET A 7 -5.93 -8.38 10.55
N SER A 8 -5.66 -8.37 11.86
CA SER A 8 -6.36 -7.49 12.80
C SER A 8 -5.73 -6.10 12.92
N ARG A 9 -4.68 -5.83 12.13
CA ARG A 9 -3.89 -4.59 12.18
C ARG A 9 -3.72 -3.98 10.77
N LEU A 10 -4.84 -3.80 10.07
CA LEU A 10 -4.87 -3.17 8.75
C LEU A 10 -4.39 -1.70 8.82
N ASP A 11 -4.64 -1.03 9.94
CA ASP A 11 -4.16 0.32 10.28
C ASP A 11 -2.63 0.47 10.08
N LEU A 12 -1.86 -0.54 10.49
CA LEU A 12 -0.42 -0.53 10.30
C LEU A 12 -0.02 -0.67 8.84
N GLY A 13 -0.82 -1.36 8.05
CA GLY A 13 -0.61 -1.46 6.61
C GLY A 13 -0.84 -0.14 5.89
N ASP A 14 -1.89 0.60 6.27
CA ASP A 14 -2.18 1.92 5.72
C ASP A 14 -1.03 2.89 5.98
N ILE A 15 -0.52 2.92 7.22
CA ILE A 15 0.66 3.74 7.59
C ILE A 15 1.89 3.38 6.76
N VAL A 16 2.11 2.09 6.47
CA VAL A 16 3.22 1.65 5.62
C VAL A 16 3.01 2.10 4.18
N MET A 17 1.79 2.02 3.67
CA MET A 17 1.45 2.47 2.32
C MET A 17 1.67 3.97 2.12
N GLU A 18 1.19 4.80 3.06
CA GLU A 18 1.42 6.25 3.02
C GLU A 18 2.92 6.59 2.98
N LYS A 19 3.74 5.88 3.75
CA LYS A 19 5.20 6.06 3.72
C LYS A 19 5.84 5.69 2.39
N VAL A 20 5.30 4.68 1.70
CA VAL A 20 5.79 4.30 0.37
C VAL A 20 5.41 5.36 -0.66
N VAL A 21 4.17 5.87 -0.61
CA VAL A 21 3.71 6.97 -1.47
C VAL A 21 4.59 8.21 -1.30
N GLU A 22 4.79 8.66 -0.06
CA GLU A 22 5.63 9.83 0.23
C GLU A 22 7.07 9.70 -0.27
N ARG A 23 7.62 8.48 -0.26
CA ARG A 23 8.99 8.21 -0.72
C ARG A 23 9.13 8.15 -2.24
N LEU A 24 8.05 7.84 -2.95
CA LEU A 24 8.08 7.66 -4.41
C LEU A 24 7.50 8.85 -5.18
N LYS A 25 6.93 9.84 -4.50
CA LYS A 25 6.23 10.99 -5.11
C LYS A 25 7.05 11.78 -6.13
N ASP A 26 8.38 11.75 -6.03
CA ASP A 26 9.26 12.52 -6.92
C ASP A 26 9.53 11.79 -8.27
N ILE A 27 9.24 10.50 -8.36
CA ILE A 27 9.61 9.65 -9.50
C ILE A 27 8.47 8.77 -10.04
N ALA A 28 7.32 8.73 -9.35
CA ALA A 28 6.20 7.88 -9.72
C ALA A 28 4.85 8.44 -9.24
N GLU A 29 3.81 8.21 -10.04
CA GLU A 29 2.42 8.53 -9.73
C GLU A 29 1.63 7.26 -9.41
N ILE A 30 0.59 7.37 -8.58
CA ILE A 30 -0.30 6.24 -8.25
C ILE A 30 -1.24 6.00 -9.43
N GLU A 31 -1.13 4.85 -10.07
CA GLU A 31 -2.06 4.41 -11.13
C GLU A 31 -3.33 3.80 -10.53
N LYS A 32 -3.19 2.94 -9.50
CA LYS A 32 -4.31 2.26 -8.83
C LYS A 32 -4.03 2.01 -7.35
N GLN A 33 -5.08 2.12 -6.54
CA GLN A 33 -5.07 1.73 -5.13
C GLN A 33 -6.17 0.71 -4.87
N ASN A 34 -5.79 -0.48 -4.40
CA ASN A 34 -6.73 -1.55 -4.05
C ASN A 34 -6.71 -1.75 -2.52
N PRO A 35 -7.79 -1.37 -1.82
CA PRO A 35 -7.78 -1.20 -0.36
C PRO A 35 -7.62 -2.49 0.43
N LEU A 36 -8.18 -3.64 0.02
CA LEU A 36 -7.84 -4.97 0.54
C LEU A 36 -8.50 -6.04 -0.34
N GLU A 37 -7.69 -6.90 -0.95
CA GLU A 37 -8.15 -8.07 -1.69
C GLU A 37 -7.61 -9.35 -1.04
N GLY A 38 -8.51 -10.10 -0.41
CA GLY A 38 -8.16 -11.28 0.38
C GLY A 38 -7.27 -10.93 1.57
N ARG A 39 -5.95 -11.12 1.41
CA ARG A 39 -4.91 -10.80 2.43
C ARG A 39 -3.86 -9.83 1.91
N ARG A 40 -4.14 -9.11 0.83
CA ARG A 40 -3.20 -8.20 0.18
C ARG A 40 -3.83 -6.82 0.02
N MET A 41 -3.04 -5.82 0.35
CA MET A 41 -3.27 -4.44 -0.08
C MET A 41 -2.19 -4.15 -1.11
N SER A 42 -2.58 -3.48 -2.20
CA SER A 42 -1.65 -3.14 -3.28
C SER A 42 -1.85 -1.70 -3.75
N LEU A 43 -0.72 -1.06 -4.00
CA LEU A 43 -0.61 0.18 -4.75
C LEU A 43 0.12 -0.14 -6.05
N ILE A 44 -0.38 0.36 -7.16
CA ILE A 44 0.25 0.29 -8.47
C ILE A 44 0.74 1.69 -8.80
N PHE A 45 2.01 1.79 -9.18
CA PHE A 45 2.67 3.03 -9.55
C PHE A 45 3.04 3.01 -11.02
N ALA A 46 2.96 4.16 -11.68
CA ALA A 46 3.52 4.42 -12.99
C ALA A 46 4.70 5.40 -12.83
N ALA A 47 5.83 5.12 -13.48
CA ALA A 47 6.98 6.03 -13.48
C ALA A 47 6.67 7.28 -14.31
N ILE A 48 7.21 8.41 -13.88
CA ILE A 48 7.14 9.70 -14.59
C ILE A 48 8.22 9.76 -15.68
#